data_AF-A0A3S0U5C2-F1
#
_entry.id   AF-A0A3S0U5C2-F1
#
_cell.length_a   1.000
_cell.length_b   1.000
_cell.length_c   1.000
_cell.angle_alpha   90.00
_cell.angle_beta   90.00
_cell.angle_gamma   90.00
#
_symmetry.space_group_name_H-M   'P 1'
#
loop_
_entity.id
_entity.type
_entity.pdbx_description
1 polymer ?
#
loop_
_entity_poly.entity_id
_entity_poly.type
_entity_poly.pdbx_seq_one_letter_code
_entity_poly.pdbx_strand_id
1 'polypeptide(L)'
;MAVMVLIFVFAVIQAANEQSVLGWILAAIAFGWLALAVYALFLVRGTLRFGKSAVRKLQSDLADAQLRAPSAGTSAAPATDSMRDQKLAHSFQIVLVQNKVLKEELEKGEQSDPEVVNRAIDTINFTAKNGMGMVRSETTVDGTVVD
;
A
#
# COMPACT_ATOMS: atom_id res chain seq x y z
N MET A 1 -27.62 -3.76 21.33
CA MET A 1 -27.08 -2.71 20.44
C MET A 1 -28.06 -1.56 20.22
N ALA A 2 -29.26 -1.79 19.70
CA ALA A 2 -30.22 -0.71 19.41
C ALA A 2 -30.56 0.19 20.62
N VAL A 3 -30.68 -0.40 21.81
CA VAL A 3 -30.96 0.34 23.05
C VAL A 3 -29.82 1.27 23.46
N MET A 4 -28.56 0.84 23.29
CA MET A 4 -27.38 1.68 23.56
C MET A 4 -27.30 2.86 22.59
N VAL A 5 -27.63 2.63 21.31
CA VAL A 5 -27.68 3.69 20.30
C VAL A 5 -28.76 4.73 20.64
N LEU A 6 -29.93 4.28 21.10
CA LEU A 6 -31.02 5.18 21.50
C LEU A 6 -30.65 6.05 22.71
N ILE A 7 -29.99 5.48 23.72
CA ILE A 7 -29.52 6.23 24.91
C ILE A 7 -28.47 7.26 24.50
N PHE A 8 -27.56 6.90 23.60
CA PHE A 8 -26.54 7.82 23.08
C PHE A 8 -27.16 9.00 22.32
N VAL A 9 -28.12 8.72 21.42
CA VAL A 9 -28.83 9.78 20.68
C VAL A 9 -29.61 10.69 21.65
N PHE A 10 -30.29 10.11 22.64
CA PHE A 10 -31.01 10.88 23.65
C PHE A 10 -30.09 11.78 24.48
N ALA A 11 -28.92 11.28 24.89
CA ALA A 11 -27.92 12.05 25.62
C ALA A 11 -27.35 13.21 24.79
N VAL A 12 -27.11 12.99 23.50
CA VAL A 12 -26.64 14.04 22.57
C VAL A 12 -27.70 15.12 22.39
N ILE A 13 -28.97 14.76 22.28
CA ILE A 13 -30.08 15.72 22.14
C ILE A 13 -30.25 16.54 23.42
N GLN A 14 -30.18 15.91 24.60
CA GLN A 14 -30.24 16.63 25.89
C GLN A 14 -29.04 17.55 26.08
N ALA A 15 -27.83 17.11 25.72
CA ALA A 15 -26.63 17.94 25.77
C ALA A 15 -26.75 19.17 24.86
N ALA A 16 -27.35 19.04 23.67
CA ALA A 16 -27.52 20.16 22.74
C ALA A 16 -28.64 21.16 23.13
N ASN A 17 -29.59 20.74 23.97
CA ASN A 17 -30.78 21.52 24.30
C ASN A 17 -30.59 22.47 25.50
N GLU A 18 -29.66 22.20 26.41
CA GLU A 18 -29.16 23.25 27.29
C GLU A 18 -28.15 24.08 26.49
N GLN A 19 -28.36 25.40 26.40
CA GLN A 19 -27.43 26.36 25.79
C GLN A 19 -26.14 26.49 26.63
N SER A 20 -25.53 25.35 26.92
CA SER A 20 -24.40 25.11 27.80
C SER A 20 -23.24 24.66 26.93
N VAL A 21 -22.11 25.36 27.05
CA VAL A 21 -20.88 25.12 26.28
C VAL A 21 -20.42 23.67 26.39
N LEU A 22 -20.66 23.02 27.54
CA LEU A 22 -20.38 21.61 27.77
C LEU A 22 -21.11 20.67 26.81
N GLY A 23 -22.35 21.00 26.45
CA GLY A 23 -23.16 20.21 25.53
C GLY A 23 -22.61 20.19 24.11
N TRP A 24 -22.17 21.36 23.63
CA TRP A 24 -21.51 21.49 22.33
C TRP A 24 -20.16 20.80 22.28
N ILE A 25 -19.40 20.80 23.38
CA ILE A 25 -18.13 20.05 23.49
C ILE A 25 -18.41 18.54 23.40
N LEU A 26 -19.39 18.03 24.15
CA LEU A 26 -19.76 16.62 24.08
C LEU A 26 -20.25 16.23 22.68
N ALA A 27 -21.08 17.07 22.05
CA ALA A 27 -21.56 16.85 20.69
C ALA A 27 -20.40 16.81 19.67
N ALA A 28 -19.42 17.71 19.79
CA ALA A 28 -18.25 17.72 18.91
C ALA A 28 -17.38 16.46 19.07
N ILE A 29 -17.14 16.03 20.32
CA ILE A 29 -16.38 14.81 20.61
C ILE A 29 -17.10 13.57 20.06
N ALA A 30 -18.41 13.46 20.30
CA ALA A 30 -19.25 12.39 19.78
C ALA A 30 -19.22 12.34 18.25
N PHE A 31 -19.31 13.49 17.58
CA PHE A 31 -19.24 13.60 16.14
C PHE A 31 -17.86 13.21 15.60
N GLY A 32 -16.78 13.58 16.29
CA GLY A 32 -15.41 13.17 15.96
C GLY A 32 -15.23 11.66 15.96
N TRP A 33 -15.74 10.98 17.00
CA TRP A 33 -15.70 9.51 17.06
C TRP A 33 -16.54 8.84 15.97
N LEU A 34 -17.71 9.40 15.65
CA LEU A 34 -18.56 8.90 14.58
C LEU A 34 -17.88 9.04 13.21
N ALA A 35 -17.25 10.19 12.94
CA ALA A 35 -16.47 10.40 11.72
C ALA A 35 -15.30 9.41 11.59
N LEU A 36 -14.59 9.15 12.70
CA LEU A 36 -13.49 8.19 12.74
C LEU A 36 -13.98 6.75 12.45
N ALA A 37 -15.12 6.35 13.03
CA ALA A 37 -15.74 5.06 12.75
C ALA A 37 -16.17 4.92 11.27
N VAL A 38 -16.79 5.95 10.70
CA VAL A 38 -17.16 5.98 9.28
C VAL A 38 -15.91 5.88 8.39
N TYR A 39 -14.86 6.63 8.71
CA TYR A 39 -13.59 6.58 8.00
C TYR A 39 -12.96 5.18 8.05
N ALA A 40 -12.92 4.54 9.22
CA ALA A 40 -12.43 3.18 9.37
C ALA A 40 -13.25 2.17 8.53
N LEU A 41 -14.57 2.32 8.47
CA LEU A 41 -15.43 1.49 7.61
C LEU A 41 -15.15 1.70 6.12
N PHE A 42 -14.85 2.93 5.71
CA PHE A 42 -14.41 3.22 4.33
C PHE A 42 -13.08 2.54 4.01
N LEU A 43 -12.10 2.57 4.93
CA LEU A 43 -10.82 1.87 4.77
C LEU A 43 -11.03 0.36 4.62
N VAL A 44 -11.80 -0.26 5.52
CA VAL A 44 -12.07 -1.70 5.48
C VAL A 44 -12.85 -2.11 4.22
N ARG A 45 -13.84 -1.29 3.79
CA ARG A 45 -14.54 -1.52 2.52
C ARG A 45 -13.63 -1.38 1.31
N GLY A 46 -12.67 -0.45 1.34
CA GLY A 46 -11.63 -0.34 0.33
C GLY A 46 -10.76 -1.61 0.27
N THR A 47 -10.31 -2.09 1.42
CA THR A 47 -9.46 -3.29 1.53
C THR A 47 -10.18 -4.57 1.13
N LEU A 48 -11.50 -4.70 1.35
CA LEU A 48 -12.29 -5.86 0.91
C LEU A 48 -12.31 -6.04 -0.62
N ARG A 49 -12.20 -4.95 -1.39
CA ARG A 49 -12.10 -5.04 -2.87
C ARG A 49 -10.72 -5.52 -3.34
N PHE A 50 -9.66 -5.15 -2.63
CA PHE A 50 -8.28 -5.59 -2.94
C PHE A 50 -7.93 -6.96 -2.34
N GLY A 51 -8.54 -7.32 -1.21
CA GLY A 51 -8.28 -8.57 -0.50
C GLY A 51 -8.76 -9.80 -1.26
N LYS A 52 -9.87 -9.73 -2.01
CA LYS A 52 -10.35 -10.87 -2.81
C LYS A 52 -9.35 -11.26 -3.91
N SER A 53 -8.70 -10.29 -4.55
CA SER A 53 -7.64 -10.55 -5.54
C SER A 53 -6.36 -11.08 -4.90
N ALA A 54 -5.97 -10.57 -3.72
CA ALA A 54 -4.79 -11.05 -3.01
C ALA A 54 -4.98 -12.49 -2.48
N VAL A 55 -6.14 -12.77 -1.88
CA VAL A 55 -6.51 -14.10 -1.39
C VAL A 55 -6.66 -15.08 -2.55
N ARG A 56 -7.21 -14.67 -3.70
CA ARG A 56 -7.30 -15.54 -4.88
C ARG A 56 -5.93 -15.88 -5.47
N LYS A 57 -4.96 -14.96 -5.42
CA LYS A 57 -3.57 -15.22 -5.80
C LYS A 57 -2.86 -16.16 -4.83
N LEU A 58 -3.05 -15.97 -3.52
CA LEU A 58 -2.52 -16.89 -2.52
C LEU A 58 -3.15 -18.28 -2.65
N GLN A 59 -4.46 -18.34 -2.89
CA GLN A 59 -5.16 -19.61 -3.05
C GLN A 59 -4.77 -20.33 -4.35
N SER A 60 -4.47 -19.61 -5.44
CA SER A 60 -3.90 -20.21 -6.65
C SER A 60 -2.47 -20.69 -6.44
N ASP A 61 -1.62 -19.92 -5.76
CA ASP A 61 -0.24 -20.35 -5.45
C ASP A 61 -0.22 -21.57 -4.53
N LEU A 62 -1.12 -21.64 -3.54
CA LEU A 62 -1.27 -22.82 -2.69
C LEU A 62 -1.86 -24.02 -3.44
N ALA A 63 -2.79 -23.81 -4.36
CA ALA A 63 -3.34 -24.89 -5.18
C ALA A 63 -2.30 -25.45 -6.16
N ASP A 64 -1.49 -24.59 -6.80
CA ASP A 64 -0.37 -25.00 -7.65
C ASP A 64 0.75 -25.66 -6.84
N ALA A 65 1.01 -25.20 -5.61
CA ALA A 65 1.93 -25.85 -4.70
C ALA A 65 1.43 -27.22 -4.21
N GLN A 66 0.12 -27.39 -4.00
CA GLN A 66 -0.46 -28.64 -3.51
C GLN A 66 -0.63 -29.69 -4.62
N LEU A 67 -0.78 -29.28 -5.88
CA LEU A 67 -0.65 -30.17 -7.06
C LEU A 67 0.81 -30.58 -7.33
N ARG A 68 1.77 -29.90 -6.70
CA ARG A 68 3.20 -30.23 -6.71
C ARG A 68 3.60 -30.88 -5.39
N ALA A 69 2.99 -32.03 -5.06
CA ALA A 69 3.61 -32.98 -4.14
C ALA A 69 5.03 -33.33 -4.66
N PRO A 70 6.03 -33.53 -3.78
CA PRO A 70 7.43 -33.27 -4.06
C PRO A 70 8.03 -34.37 -4.95
N SER A 71 7.91 -34.23 -6.26
CA SER A 71 8.89 -34.82 -7.15
C SER A 71 10.16 -33.99 -7.05
N ALA A 72 11.23 -34.66 -6.63
CA ALA A 72 12.59 -34.13 -6.55
C ALA A 72 12.90 -33.24 -7.75
N GLY A 73 12.99 -31.95 -7.48
CA GLY A 73 13.07 -30.91 -8.50
C GLY A 73 13.00 -29.53 -7.87
N THR A 74 13.61 -29.37 -6.70
CA THR A 74 14.05 -28.05 -6.24
C THR A 74 15.09 -27.59 -7.24
N SER A 75 14.63 -27.00 -8.35
CA SER A 75 15.37 -25.92 -8.98
C SER A 75 15.42 -24.84 -7.92
N ALA A 76 16.39 -24.95 -7.01
CA ALA A 76 16.84 -23.83 -6.24
C ALA A 76 17.24 -22.82 -7.32
N ALA A 77 16.37 -21.85 -7.58
CA ALA A 77 16.78 -20.66 -8.29
C ALA A 77 18.09 -20.23 -7.61
N PRO A 78 19.18 -20.08 -8.36
CA PRO A 78 20.49 -19.88 -7.77
C PRO A 78 20.37 -18.71 -6.78
N ALA A 79 21.06 -18.74 -5.64
CA ALA A 79 20.95 -17.68 -4.61
C ALA A 79 21.20 -16.25 -5.17
N THR A 80 21.78 -16.14 -6.35
CA THR A 80 21.91 -14.91 -7.15
C THR A 80 20.58 -14.35 -7.63
N ASP A 81 19.62 -15.21 -7.96
CA ASP A 81 18.28 -14.84 -8.45
C ASP A 81 17.41 -14.27 -7.33
N SER A 82 17.48 -14.88 -6.14
CA SER A 82 16.76 -14.36 -4.96
C SER A 82 17.30 -13.00 -4.49
N MET A 83 18.63 -12.78 -4.57
CA MET A 83 19.23 -11.47 -4.29
C MET A 83 18.90 -10.43 -5.36
N ARG A 84 18.83 -10.83 -6.64
CA ARG A 84 18.40 -9.97 -7.75
C ARG A 84 16.95 -9.53 -7.55
N ASP A 85 16.07 -10.47 -7.24
CA ASP A 85 14.64 -10.23 -7.00
C ASP A 85 14.42 -9.31 -5.79
N GLN A 86 15.18 -9.50 -4.71
CA GLN A 86 15.10 -8.63 -3.53
C GLN A 86 15.55 -7.20 -3.84
N LYS A 87 16.61 -7.02 -4.63
CA LYS A 87 17.08 -5.69 -5.08
C LYS A 87 16.07 -5.05 -6.05
N LEU A 88 15.48 -5.83 -6.94
CA LEU A 88 14.42 -5.37 -7.84
C LEU A 88 13.20 -4.91 -7.05
N ALA A 89 12.73 -5.72 -6.09
CA ALA A 89 11.61 -5.36 -5.21
C ALA A 89 11.88 -4.05 -4.45
N HIS A 90 13.10 -3.88 -3.93
CA HIS A 90 13.50 -2.65 -3.27
C HIS A 90 13.54 -1.45 -4.23
N SER A 91 14.04 -1.63 -5.45
CA SER A 91 14.05 -0.58 -6.48
C SER A 91 12.63 -0.12 -6.83
N PHE A 92 11.67 -1.05 -6.94
CA PHE A 92 10.28 -0.72 -7.16
C PHE A 92 9.64 -0.02 -5.96
N GLN A 93 10.00 -0.39 -4.73
CA GLN A 93 9.53 0.31 -3.53
C GLN A 93 9.97 1.77 -3.51
N ILE A 94 11.22 2.07 -3.89
CA ILE A 94 11.71 3.46 -3.99
C ILE A 94 10.88 4.24 -5.03
N VAL A 95 10.61 3.66 -6.20
CA VAL A 95 9.77 4.30 -7.24
C VAL A 95 8.37 4.61 -6.70
N LEU A 96 7.76 3.70 -5.92
CA LEU A 96 6.44 3.91 -5.34
C LEU A 96 6.42 5.04 -4.30
N VAL A 97 7.43 5.12 -3.45
CA VAL A 97 7.57 6.21 -2.46
C VAL A 97 7.72 7.55 -3.17
N GLN A 98 8.60 7.64 -4.18
CA GLN A 98 8.79 8.88 -4.94
C GLN A 98 7.56 9.26 -5.75
N ASN A 99 6.80 8.28 -6.28
CA ASN A 99 5.53 8.56 -6.96
C ASN A 99 4.47 9.13 -6.00
N LYS A 100 4.46 8.67 -4.74
CA LYS A 100 3.60 9.23 -3.71
C LYS A 100 3.98 10.68 -3.39
N VAL A 101 5.26 10.97 -3.18
CA VAL A 101 5.75 12.36 -2.97
C VAL A 101 5.39 13.23 -4.17
N LEU A 102 5.56 12.74 -5.39
CA LEU A 102 5.19 13.46 -6.61
C LEU A 102 3.68 13.79 -6.66
N LYS A 103 2.81 12.86 -6.29
CA LYS A 103 1.37 13.10 -6.20
C LYS A 103 1.02 14.13 -5.14
N GLU A 104 1.62 14.01 -3.95
CA GLU A 104 1.43 14.96 -2.86
C GLU A 104 1.88 16.37 -3.24
N GLU A 105 2.98 16.52 -3.96
CA GLU A 105 3.43 17.83 -4.46
C GLU A 105 2.54 18.37 -5.58
N LEU A 106 2.04 17.52 -6.47
CA LEU A 106 1.11 17.96 -7.53
C LEU A 106 -0.26 18.39 -6.97
N GLU A 107 -0.73 17.74 -5.89
CA GLU A 107 -1.98 18.09 -5.21
C GLU A 107 -1.93 19.47 -4.53
N LYS A 108 -0.73 19.99 -4.21
CA LYS A 108 -0.54 21.33 -3.64
C LYS A 108 -0.75 22.47 -4.66
N GLY A 109 -0.83 22.18 -5.95
CA GLY A 109 -1.12 23.16 -6.99
C GLY A 109 -0.12 24.32 -7.00
N GLU A 110 -0.58 25.55 -6.72
CA GLU A 110 0.24 26.77 -6.75
C GLU A 110 1.30 26.84 -5.63
N GLN A 111 1.15 26.02 -4.58
CA GLN A 111 2.13 25.87 -3.49
C GLN A 111 3.10 24.71 -3.74
N SER A 112 3.04 24.08 -4.91
CA SER A 112 3.94 22.99 -5.29
C SER A 112 5.36 23.48 -5.44
N ASP A 113 6.33 22.73 -4.93
CA ASP A 113 7.74 23.00 -5.15
C ASP A 113 8.23 22.28 -6.42
N PRO A 114 8.51 23.02 -7.52
CA PRO A 114 8.94 22.41 -8.77
C PRO A 114 10.31 21.72 -8.66
N GLU A 115 11.17 22.10 -7.71
CA GLU A 115 12.44 21.41 -7.49
C GLU A 115 12.24 20.04 -6.85
N VAL A 116 11.29 19.92 -5.92
CA VAL A 116 10.93 18.63 -5.29
C VAL A 116 10.30 17.69 -6.32
N VAL A 117 9.43 18.21 -7.19
CA VAL A 117 8.84 17.47 -8.31
C VAL A 117 9.91 16.94 -9.26
N ASN A 118 10.82 17.79 -9.72
CA ASN A 118 11.90 17.38 -10.63
C ASN A 118 12.84 16.36 -9.98
N ARG A 119 13.24 16.57 -8.72
CA ARG A 119 14.06 15.61 -7.97
C ARG A 119 13.37 14.24 -7.82
N ALA A 120 12.07 14.23 -7.56
CA ALA A 120 11.30 12.99 -7.43
C ALA A 120 11.26 12.23 -8.77
N ILE A 121 11.03 12.94 -9.88
CA ILE A 121 11.06 12.39 -11.24
C ILE A 121 12.45 11.83 -11.58
N ASP A 122 13.52 12.56 -11.30
CA ASP A 122 14.89 12.12 -11.55
C ASP A 122 15.23 10.84 -10.77
N THR A 123 14.81 10.77 -9.51
CA THR A 123 15.02 9.59 -8.66
C THR A 123 14.25 8.38 -9.20
N ILE A 124 13.02 8.57 -9.69
CA ILE A 124 12.22 7.52 -10.32
C ILE A 124 12.92 7.02 -11.59
N ASN A 125 13.35 7.93 -12.46
CA ASN A 125 14.01 7.58 -13.71
C ASN A 125 15.34 6.85 -13.49
N PHE A 126 16.16 7.33 -12.56
CA PHE A 126 17.43 6.69 -12.20
C PHE A 126 17.20 5.27 -11.66
N THR A 127 16.29 5.12 -10.71
CA THR A 127 15.98 3.83 -10.10
C THR A 127 15.37 2.85 -11.11
N ALA A 128 14.44 3.31 -11.95
CA ALA A 128 13.80 2.49 -12.97
C ALA A 128 14.81 2.01 -14.03
N LYS A 129 15.74 2.88 -14.47
CA LYS A 129 16.80 2.52 -15.41
C LYS A 129 17.73 1.45 -14.83
N ASN A 130 18.11 1.59 -13.56
CA ASN A 130 18.96 0.61 -12.87
C ASN A 130 18.22 -0.73 -12.68
N GLY A 131 16.97 -0.70 -12.24
CA GLY A 131 16.14 -1.91 -12.10
C GLY A 131 15.94 -2.63 -13.44
N MET A 132 15.64 -1.89 -14.51
CA MET A 132 15.54 -2.46 -15.87
C MET A 132 16.86 -3.05 -16.38
N GLY A 133 18.00 -2.48 -15.99
CA GLY A 133 19.31 -3.06 -16.26
C GLY A 133 19.47 -4.44 -15.63
N MET A 134 19.01 -4.62 -14.39
CA MET A 134 19.10 -5.90 -13.67
C MET A 134 18.19 -6.99 -14.26
N VAL A 135 17.07 -6.60 -14.88
CA VAL A 135 16.18 -7.52 -15.61
C VAL A 135 16.79 -7.95 -16.95
N ARG A 136 17.51 -7.06 -17.64
CA ARG A 136 18.08 -7.32 -18.97
C ARG A 136 19.38 -8.13 -18.98
N SER A 137 20.03 -8.33 -17.84
CA SER A 137 21.30 -9.06 -17.73
C SER A 137 21.22 -10.58 -18.03
N GLU A 138 20.19 -11.06 -18.72
CA GLU A 138 20.01 -12.48 -19.08
C GLU A 138 20.70 -12.91 -20.38
N THR A 139 21.56 -12.08 -21.00
CA THR A 139 22.23 -12.50 -22.24
C THR A 139 23.62 -11.93 -22.37
N THR A 140 24.61 -12.64 -21.82
CA THR A 140 25.85 -13.04 -22.51
C THR A 140 26.67 -13.90 -21.54
N VAL A 141 26.53 -15.22 -21.65
CA VAL A 141 27.59 -16.14 -21.22
C VAL A 141 28.63 -16.09 -22.33
N ASP A 142 29.60 -15.20 -22.22
CA ASP A 142 30.82 -15.24 -23.04
C ASP A 142 31.73 -16.32 -22.44
N GLY A 143 31.49 -17.58 -22.85
CA GLY A 143 32.31 -18.71 -22.46
C GLY A 143 33.38 -18.95 -23.49
N THR A 144 34.65 -18.70 -23.15
CA THR A 144 35.77 -19.25 -23.92
C THR A 144 35.76 -20.77 -23.74
N VAL A 145 35.46 -21.50 -24.81
CA VAL A 145 35.67 -22.96 -24.84
C VAL A 145 37.18 -23.17 -24.86
N VAL A 146 37.73 -23.73 -23.79
CA VAL A 146 39.12 -24.22 -23.76
C VAL A 146 39.05 -25.68 -24.18
N ASP A 147 39.64 -25.98 -25.33
CA ASP A 147 39.85 -27.33 -25.88
C ASP A 147 40.91 -28.10 -25.08
#